data_AF-A0AAV5EI38-F1
#
_entry.id   AF-A0AAV5EI38-F1
#
_cell.length_a   1.000
_cell.length_b   1.000
_cell.length_c   1.000
_cell.angle_alpha   90.00
_cell.angle_beta   90.00
_cell.angle_gamma   90.00
#
_symmetry.space_group_name_H-M   'P 1'
#
loop_
_entity.id
_entity.type
_entity.pdbx_description
1 polymer ?
#
loop_
_entity_poly.entity_id
_entity_poly.type
_entity_poly.pdbx_seq_one_letter_code
_entity_poly.pdbx_strand_id
1 'polypeptide(L)'
;MNVIITKTLERYQHCCYNAQDANNPLSESQTWYQEMSKLRAKFEALQRTQRHLLGEDLGPLSVKELQQLEKQLECALSQARQRKERHLGEMNRQLKHKLEAEGSSNYRSLQQAAWPAPGSAVVEHDGATFHVPQQQPTHSAAMDCEPTLQIGFPHHQFVPSEAANNIPRSSAPGGESSFMLGWVL
;
A
#
# COMPACT_ATOMS: atom_id res chain seq x y z
N MET A 1 87.17 2.92 -16.94
CA MET A 1 86.29 2.65 -15.78
C MET A 1 85.07 3.57 -15.69
N ASN A 2 85.15 4.86 -16.02
CA ASN A 2 84.02 5.82 -15.88
C ASN A 2 82.76 5.52 -16.73
N VAL A 3 82.90 4.96 -17.94
CA VAL A 3 81.75 4.71 -18.85
C VAL A 3 80.83 3.57 -18.37
N ILE A 4 81.38 2.60 -17.64
CA ILE A 4 80.59 1.47 -17.12
C ILE A 4 79.81 1.89 -15.88
N ILE A 5 80.42 2.73 -15.04
CA ILE A 5 79.81 3.28 -13.82
C ILE A 5 78.63 4.19 -14.18
N THR A 6 78.82 5.10 -15.15
CA THR A 6 77.75 6.00 -15.64
C THR A 6 76.58 5.22 -16.25
N LYS A 7 76.83 4.26 -17.15
CA LYS A 7 75.76 3.39 -17.69
C LYS A 7 75.04 2.56 -16.63
N THR A 8 75.74 2.14 -15.59
CA THR A 8 75.14 1.37 -14.49
C THR A 8 74.30 2.25 -13.59
N LEU A 9 74.74 3.49 -13.33
CA LEU A 9 74.00 4.50 -12.60
C LEU A 9 72.74 4.93 -13.36
N GLU A 10 72.83 5.16 -14.67
CA GLU A 10 71.68 5.49 -15.54
C GLU A 10 70.62 4.39 -15.52
N ARG A 11 71.03 3.12 -15.63
CA ARG A 11 70.09 1.99 -15.50
C ARG A 11 69.44 1.91 -14.13
N TYR A 12 70.21 2.15 -13.06
CA TYR A 12 69.66 2.17 -11.71
C TYR A 12 68.65 3.31 -11.54
N GLN A 13 69.00 4.51 -11.99
CA GLN A 13 68.14 5.68 -11.94
C GLN A 13 66.85 5.45 -12.72
N HIS A 14 66.94 4.87 -13.92
CA HIS A 14 65.77 4.56 -14.75
C HIS A 14 64.89 3.48 -14.10
N CYS A 15 65.46 2.43 -13.50
CA CYS A 15 64.68 1.40 -12.80
C CYS A 15 64.03 1.91 -11.53
N CYS A 16 64.70 2.79 -10.76
CA CYS A 16 64.17 3.32 -9.50
C CYS A 16 63.08 4.38 -9.73
N TYR A 17 63.25 5.28 -10.70
CA TYR A 17 62.26 6.33 -10.97
C TYR A 17 61.05 5.84 -11.78
N ASN A 18 61.21 4.98 -12.80
CA ASN A 18 60.06 4.45 -13.54
C ASN A 18 59.21 3.48 -12.72
N ALA A 19 59.79 2.75 -11.75
CA ALA A 19 59.01 1.90 -10.85
C ALA A 19 58.13 2.71 -9.89
N GLN A 20 58.54 3.94 -9.58
CA GLN A 20 57.82 4.83 -8.68
C GLN A 20 56.59 5.46 -9.34
N ASP A 21 56.62 5.71 -10.65
CA ASP A 21 55.45 6.23 -11.39
C ASP A 21 54.35 5.19 -11.61
N ALA A 22 54.71 3.92 -11.82
CA ALA A 22 53.72 2.84 -12.01
C ALA A 22 53.06 2.37 -10.70
N ASN A 23 53.62 2.73 -9.54
CA ASN A 23 53.20 2.25 -8.22
C ASN A 23 53.18 3.40 -7.20
N ASN A 24 52.80 4.61 -7.64
CA ASN A 24 52.82 5.80 -6.80
C ASN A 24 51.56 5.85 -5.90
N PRO A 25 51.66 5.61 -4.59
CA PRO A 25 50.52 5.75 -3.68
C PRO A 25 49.95 7.17 -3.68
N LEU A 26 50.73 8.17 -4.11
CA LEU A 26 50.26 9.55 -4.29
C LEU A 26 49.28 9.70 -5.47
N SER A 27 49.49 8.95 -6.56
CA SER A 27 48.61 8.95 -7.74
C SER A 27 47.29 8.22 -7.44
N GLU A 28 47.36 7.09 -6.74
CA GLU A 28 46.16 6.38 -6.26
C GLU A 28 45.37 7.23 -5.26
N SER A 29 46.06 7.90 -4.34
CA SER A 29 45.45 8.84 -3.39
C SER A 29 44.75 9.99 -4.11
N GLN A 30 45.39 10.62 -5.11
CA GLN A 30 44.74 11.65 -5.94
C GLN A 30 43.51 11.12 -6.69
N THR A 31 43.61 9.91 -7.25
CA THR A 31 42.49 9.25 -7.92
C THR A 31 41.33 9.02 -6.95
N TRP A 32 41.62 8.54 -5.74
CA TRP A 32 40.63 8.35 -4.68
C TRP A 32 39.94 9.67 -4.27
N TYR A 33 40.71 10.75 -4.09
CA TYR A 33 40.14 12.08 -3.81
C TYR A 33 39.23 12.57 -4.94
N GLN A 34 39.60 12.29 -6.19
CA GLN A 34 38.81 12.67 -7.35
C GLN A 34 37.49 11.87 -7.40
N GLU A 35 37.54 10.56 -7.16
CA GLU A 35 36.35 9.72 -7.09
C GLU A 35 35.44 10.12 -5.92
N MET A 36 36.00 10.42 -4.75
CA MET A 36 35.24 10.92 -3.61
C MET A 36 34.57 12.26 -3.92
N SER A 37 35.26 13.16 -4.64
CA SER A 37 34.70 14.45 -5.07
C SER A 37 33.54 14.24 -6.05
N LYS A 38 33.67 13.33 -7.02
CA LYS A 38 32.60 12.96 -7.95
C LYS A 38 31.41 12.36 -7.21
N LEU A 39 31.65 11.47 -6.24
CA LEU A 39 30.60 10.85 -5.43
C LEU A 39 29.85 11.91 -4.60
N ARG A 40 30.58 12.82 -3.98
CA ARG A 40 30.00 13.93 -3.20
C ARG A 40 29.13 14.83 -4.08
N ALA A 41 29.60 15.20 -5.28
CA ALA A 41 28.81 15.99 -6.21
C ALA A 41 27.50 15.29 -6.62
N LYS A 42 27.55 13.97 -6.85
CA LYS A 42 26.35 13.15 -7.14
C LYS A 42 25.39 13.15 -5.95
N PHE A 43 25.90 12.96 -4.74
CA PHE A 43 25.09 12.99 -3.52
C PHE A 43 24.40 14.34 -3.33
N GLU A 44 25.13 15.45 -3.47
CA GLU A 44 24.58 16.79 -3.32
C GLU A 44 23.54 17.11 -4.41
N ALA A 45 23.73 16.62 -5.64
CA ALA A 45 22.74 16.73 -6.71
C ALA A 45 21.47 15.90 -6.41
N LEU A 46 21.63 14.70 -5.88
CA LEU A 46 20.51 13.85 -5.47
C LEU A 46 19.72 14.47 -4.32
N GLN A 47 20.41 14.98 -3.30
CA GLN A 47 19.79 15.65 -2.16
C GLN A 47 19.04 16.93 -2.59
N ARG A 48 19.61 17.72 -3.52
CA ARG A 48 18.88 18.85 -4.14
C ARG A 48 17.60 18.39 -4.82
N THR A 49 17.69 17.33 -5.61
CA THR A 49 16.52 16.79 -6.31
C THR A 49 15.45 16.31 -5.33
N GLN A 50 15.85 15.65 -4.23
CA GLN A 50 14.94 15.24 -3.16
C GLN A 50 14.21 16.45 -2.55
N ARG A 51 14.94 17.51 -2.20
CA ARG A 51 14.35 18.75 -1.68
C ARG A 51 13.32 19.32 -2.64
N HIS A 52 13.65 19.43 -3.93
CA HIS A 52 12.69 19.90 -4.93
C HIS A 52 11.43 19.00 -5.00
N LEU A 53 11.58 17.68 -4.97
CA LEU A 53 10.45 16.74 -4.95
C LEU A 53 9.58 16.87 -3.68
N LEU A 54 10.16 17.33 -2.58
CA LEU A 54 9.46 17.64 -1.33
C LEU A 54 8.88 19.06 -1.30
N GLY A 55 9.08 19.85 -2.36
CA GLY A 55 8.60 21.23 -2.46
C GLY A 55 9.52 22.25 -1.78
N GLU A 56 10.73 21.88 -1.43
CA GLU A 56 11.74 22.73 -0.80
C GLU A 56 12.70 23.33 -1.83
N ASP A 57 13.31 24.48 -1.49
CA ASP A 57 14.33 25.17 -2.30
C ASP A 57 13.96 25.37 -3.78
N LEU A 58 12.70 25.71 -4.03
CA LEU A 58 12.19 25.87 -5.40
C LEU A 58 12.63 27.18 -6.08
N GLY A 59 13.10 28.17 -5.31
CA GLY A 59 13.42 29.52 -5.80
C GLY A 59 14.37 29.58 -7.01
N PRO A 60 15.42 28.73 -7.11
CA PRO A 60 16.32 28.72 -8.26
C PRO A 60 15.75 28.11 -9.55
N LEU A 61 14.60 27.42 -9.50
CA LEU A 61 14.01 26.77 -10.68
C LEU A 61 13.21 27.77 -11.53
N SER A 62 13.33 27.64 -12.84
CA SER A 62 12.51 28.39 -13.78
C SER A 62 11.07 27.86 -13.84
N VAL A 63 10.14 28.66 -14.38
CA VAL A 63 8.73 28.26 -14.57
C VAL A 63 8.61 26.94 -15.34
N LYS A 64 9.44 26.75 -16.37
CA LYS A 64 9.45 25.53 -17.18
C LYS A 64 9.89 24.31 -16.37
N GLU A 65 10.89 24.48 -15.50
CA GLU A 65 11.37 23.40 -14.62
C GLU A 65 10.37 23.08 -13.52
N LEU A 66 9.69 24.09 -12.95
CA LEU A 66 8.58 23.86 -12.01
C LEU A 66 7.44 23.07 -12.66
N GLN A 67 7.01 23.44 -13.87
CA GLN A 67 5.96 22.72 -14.60
C GLN A 67 6.35 21.26 -14.87
N GLN A 68 7.63 21.03 -15.21
CA GLN A 68 8.14 19.67 -15.42
C GLN A 68 8.13 18.86 -14.11
N LEU A 69 8.53 19.48 -12.99
CA LEU A 69 8.52 18.87 -11.67
C LEU A 69 7.09 18.52 -11.23
N GLU A 70 6.14 19.44 -11.40
CA GLU A 70 4.73 19.23 -11.11
C GLU A 70 4.17 18.05 -11.91
N LYS A 71 4.37 18.05 -13.24
CA LYS A 71 3.97 16.93 -14.10
C LYS A 71 4.57 15.60 -13.66
N GLN A 72 5.84 15.59 -13.24
CA GLN A 72 6.49 14.39 -12.74
C GLN A 72 5.81 13.87 -11.45
N LEU A 73 5.51 14.76 -10.52
CA LEU A 73 4.83 14.43 -9.26
C LEU A 73 3.41 13.94 -9.51
N GLU A 74 2.65 14.58 -10.39
CA GLU A 74 1.30 14.15 -10.78
C GLU A 74 1.31 12.75 -11.40
N CYS A 75 2.22 12.48 -12.33
CA CYS A 75 2.39 11.16 -12.93
C CYS A 75 2.70 10.10 -11.87
N ALA A 76 3.64 10.38 -10.96
CA ALA A 76 4.04 9.45 -9.91
C ALA A 76 2.90 9.18 -8.92
N LEU A 77 2.16 10.22 -8.53
CA LEU A 77 1.02 10.13 -7.63
C LEU A 77 -0.12 9.32 -8.26
N SER A 78 -0.43 9.58 -9.53
CA SER A 78 -1.44 8.82 -10.28
C SER A 78 -1.09 7.33 -10.33
N GLN A 79 0.17 6.99 -10.64
CA GLN A 79 0.64 5.60 -10.64
C GLN A 79 0.57 4.95 -9.25
N ALA A 80 0.91 5.69 -8.19
CA ALA A 80 0.83 5.20 -6.82
C ALA A 80 -0.62 4.91 -6.42
N ARG A 81 -1.55 5.82 -6.73
CA ARG A 81 -2.99 5.64 -6.50
C ARG A 81 -3.53 4.43 -7.27
N GLN A 82 -3.20 4.31 -8.54
CA GLN A 82 -3.63 3.18 -9.37
C GLN A 82 -3.13 1.83 -8.81
N ARG A 83 -1.87 1.77 -8.35
CA ARG A 83 -1.33 0.56 -7.70
C ARG A 83 -2.08 0.23 -6.42
N LYS A 84 -2.35 1.22 -5.57
CA LYS A 84 -3.12 1.06 -4.34
C LYS A 84 -4.54 0.55 -4.62
N GLU A 85 -5.23 1.16 -5.58
CA GLU A 85 -6.58 0.78 -5.97
C GLU A 85 -6.62 -0.67 -6.48
N ARG A 86 -5.68 -1.05 -7.35
CA ARG A 86 -5.58 -2.44 -7.84
C ARG A 86 -5.41 -3.42 -6.69
N HIS A 87 -4.48 -3.15 -5.78
CA HIS A 87 -4.20 -4.02 -4.64
C HIS A 87 -5.40 -4.15 -3.71
N LEU A 88 -6.03 -3.02 -3.36
CA LEU A 88 -7.20 -3.01 -2.50
C LEU A 88 -8.39 -3.72 -3.15
N GLY A 89 -8.61 -3.51 -4.45
CA GLY A 89 -9.65 -4.19 -5.22
C GLY A 89 -9.43 -5.69 -5.30
N GLU A 90 -8.18 -6.15 -5.40
CA GLU A 90 -7.84 -7.56 -5.35
C GLU A 90 -8.10 -8.17 -3.98
N MET A 91 -7.69 -7.51 -2.89
CA MET A 91 -7.99 -7.95 -1.53
C MET A 91 -9.52 -8.02 -1.29
N ASN A 92 -10.28 -7.03 -1.77
CA ASN A 92 -11.74 -7.02 -1.65
C ASN A 92 -12.38 -8.20 -2.40
N ARG A 93 -11.90 -8.51 -3.62
CA ARG A 93 -12.35 -9.69 -4.38
C ARG A 93 -12.06 -10.99 -3.63
N GLN A 94 -10.86 -11.14 -3.07
CA GLN A 94 -10.49 -12.33 -2.29
C GLN A 94 -11.38 -12.49 -1.05
N LEU A 95 -11.66 -11.39 -0.33
CA LEU A 95 -12.54 -11.41 0.84
C LEU A 95 -13.99 -11.77 0.47
N LYS A 96 -14.52 -11.20 -0.62
CA LYS A 96 -15.86 -11.55 -1.14
C LYS A 96 -15.96 -13.03 -1.48
N HIS A 97 -14.98 -13.57 -2.21
CA HIS A 97 -14.96 -14.99 -2.54
C HIS A 97 -14.90 -15.88 -1.30
N LYS A 98 -14.10 -15.52 -0.29
CA LYS A 98 -14.06 -16.26 0.98
C LYS A 98 -15.41 -16.23 1.70
N LEU A 99 -16.04 -15.05 1.78
CA LEU A 99 -17.34 -14.89 2.41
C LEU A 99 -18.42 -15.71 1.69
N GLU A 100 -18.42 -15.71 0.35
CA GLU A 100 -19.37 -16.50 -0.45
C GLU A 100 -19.13 -18.00 -0.30
N ALA A 101 -17.87 -18.45 -0.23
CA ALA A 101 -17.53 -19.85 -0.02
C ALA A 101 -17.94 -20.33 1.39
N GLU A 102 -17.64 -19.56 2.43
CA GLU A 102 -18.03 -19.87 3.81
C GLU A 102 -19.55 -19.76 4.01
N GLY A 103 -20.18 -18.73 3.45
CA GLY A 103 -21.64 -18.58 3.45
C GLY A 103 -22.31 -19.78 2.79
N SER A 104 -21.88 -20.15 1.58
CA SER A 104 -22.42 -21.32 0.86
C SER A 104 -22.21 -22.63 1.62
N SER A 105 -21.05 -22.80 2.26
CA SER A 105 -20.75 -23.96 3.11
C SER A 105 -21.65 -24.01 4.35
N ASN A 106 -21.87 -22.86 5.00
CA ASN A 106 -22.72 -22.74 6.18
C ASN A 106 -24.19 -22.98 5.84
N TYR A 107 -24.72 -22.39 4.77
CA TYR A 107 -26.09 -22.63 4.31
C TYR A 107 -26.31 -24.10 3.94
N ARG A 108 -25.35 -24.74 3.26
CA ARG A 108 -25.42 -26.18 2.94
C ARG A 108 -25.35 -27.05 4.19
N SER A 109 -24.50 -26.73 5.15
CA SER A 109 -24.37 -27.48 6.41
C SER A 109 -25.62 -27.33 7.28
N LEU A 110 -26.19 -26.13 7.38
CA LEU A 110 -27.48 -25.89 8.02
C LEU A 110 -28.60 -26.67 7.34
N GLN A 111 -28.60 -26.75 6.01
CA GLN A 111 -29.59 -27.51 5.26
C GLN A 111 -29.45 -29.03 5.44
N GLN A 112 -28.23 -29.54 5.71
CA GLN A 112 -27.99 -30.94 6.04
C GLN A 112 -28.26 -31.27 7.53
N ALA A 113 -28.05 -30.31 8.43
CA ALA A 113 -28.38 -30.43 9.85
C ALA A 113 -29.88 -30.22 10.13
N ALA A 114 -30.57 -29.48 9.26
CA ALA A 114 -32.02 -29.36 9.24
C ALA A 114 -32.62 -30.69 8.75
N TRP A 115 -33.03 -31.49 9.73
CA TRP A 115 -33.79 -32.75 9.62
C TRP A 115 -32.94 -33.99 9.26
N PRO A 116 -32.64 -34.88 10.22
CA PRO A 116 -32.54 -36.29 9.87
C PRO A 116 -33.89 -36.70 9.26
N ALA A 117 -33.87 -37.30 8.08
CA ALA A 117 -35.07 -37.82 7.45
C ALA A 117 -35.87 -38.64 8.49
N PRO A 118 -37.20 -38.42 8.63
CA PRO A 118 -38.01 -39.24 9.53
C PRO A 118 -37.97 -40.67 9.00
N GLY A 119 -37.21 -41.55 9.65
CA GLY A 119 -37.14 -42.95 9.24
C GLY A 119 -35.90 -43.73 9.65
N SER A 120 -34.83 -43.09 10.13
CA SER A 120 -33.58 -43.82 10.47
C SER A 120 -33.40 -44.14 11.95
N ALA A 121 -34.49 -44.33 12.69
CA ALA A 121 -34.46 -45.02 13.97
C ALA A 121 -35.09 -46.41 13.79
N VAL A 122 -34.28 -47.40 13.43
CA VAL A 122 -34.65 -48.79 13.67
C VAL A 122 -34.54 -49.00 15.16
N VAL A 123 -35.66 -48.91 15.86
CA VAL A 123 -35.81 -49.52 17.18
C VAL A 123 -36.20 -50.96 16.91
N GLU A 124 -35.24 -51.89 16.99
CA GLU A 124 -35.56 -53.31 17.05
C GLU A 124 -36.29 -53.59 18.36
N HIS A 125 -37.59 -53.87 18.25
CA HIS A 125 -38.31 -54.60 19.28
C HIS A 125 -39.34 -55.52 18.61
N ASP A 126 -39.09 -56.82 18.72
CA ASP A 126 -39.98 -57.95 18.47
C ASP A 126 -41.07 -57.78 17.38
N GLY A 127 -40.65 -57.83 16.12
CA GLY A 127 -41.29 -58.72 15.14
C GLY A 127 -42.66 -58.36 14.57
N ALA A 128 -43.09 -57.09 14.56
CA ALA A 128 -44.30 -56.70 13.83
C ALA A 128 -44.16 -55.36 13.09
N THR A 129 -44.15 -55.41 11.76
CA THR A 129 -44.19 -54.24 10.88
C THR A 129 -45.61 -53.68 10.83
N PHE A 130 -45.84 -52.51 11.43
CA PHE A 130 -47.10 -51.77 11.28
C PHE A 130 -46.88 -50.61 10.31
N HIS A 131 -47.59 -50.64 9.17
CA HIS A 131 -47.67 -49.54 8.23
C HIS A 131 -48.70 -48.53 8.75
N VAL A 132 -48.26 -47.36 9.22
CA VAL A 132 -49.17 -46.26 9.59
C VAL A 132 -49.59 -45.53 8.30
N PRO A 133 -50.89 -45.31 8.04
CA PRO A 133 -51.30 -44.56 6.87
C PRO A 133 -50.96 -43.07 7.02
N GLN A 134 -50.43 -42.54 5.93
CA GLN A 134 -50.23 -41.14 5.63
C GLN A 134 -51.51 -40.33 5.85
N GLN A 135 -51.49 -39.39 6.80
CA GLN A 135 -52.43 -38.26 6.83
C GLN A 135 -51.70 -37.02 6.34
N GLN A 136 -52.08 -36.58 5.16
CA GLN A 136 -51.73 -35.29 4.61
C GLN A 136 -52.77 -34.26 5.08
N PRO A 137 -52.40 -33.18 5.77
CA PRO A 137 -53.24 -32.00 5.82
C PRO A 137 -52.98 -31.20 4.54
N THR A 138 -53.94 -31.24 3.63
CA THR A 138 -54.17 -30.13 2.71
C THR A 138 -54.59 -28.95 3.57
N HIS A 139 -53.82 -27.86 3.55
CA HIS A 139 -54.31 -26.47 3.48
C HIS A 139 -53.12 -25.52 3.48
N SER A 140 -52.99 -24.89 2.33
CA SER A 140 -52.16 -23.76 1.97
C SER A 140 -52.14 -22.65 3.03
N ALA A 141 -50.94 -22.22 3.43
CA ALA A 141 -50.51 -20.83 3.41
C ALA A 141 -49.00 -20.81 3.68
N ALA A 142 -48.22 -20.61 2.61
CA ALA A 142 -46.89 -20.06 2.75
C ALA A 142 -47.05 -18.71 3.46
N MET A 143 -46.69 -18.64 4.74
CA MET A 143 -46.48 -17.36 5.40
C MET A 143 -45.10 -16.89 4.96
N ASP A 144 -45.07 -16.11 3.89
CA ASP A 144 -43.95 -15.26 3.54
C ASP A 144 -43.73 -14.26 4.68
N CYS A 145 -42.88 -14.61 5.63
CA CYS A 145 -42.41 -13.68 6.65
C CYS A 145 -41.38 -12.75 6.00
N GLU A 146 -41.84 -11.71 5.29
CA GLU A 146 -41.00 -10.57 4.91
C GLU A 146 -41.03 -9.55 6.06
N PRO A 147 -39.91 -9.30 6.78
CA PRO A 147 -39.86 -8.19 7.73
C PRO A 147 -39.60 -6.90 6.92
N THR A 148 -40.65 -6.24 6.45
CA THR A 148 -40.52 -4.91 5.84
C THR A 148 -40.21 -3.88 6.93
N LEU A 149 -38.94 -3.73 7.31
CA LEU A 149 -38.47 -2.62 8.14
C LEU A 149 -38.32 -1.35 7.27
N GLN A 150 -39.44 -0.68 6.99
CA GLN A 150 -39.43 0.70 6.48
C GLN A 150 -39.29 1.68 7.65
N ILE A 151 -38.06 2.03 8.00
CA ILE A 151 -37.79 3.20 8.83
C ILE A 151 -37.47 4.35 7.87
N GLY A 152 -38.53 4.92 7.30
CA GLY A 152 -38.50 6.15 6.50
C GLY A 152 -39.45 7.17 7.11
N PHE A 153 -38.94 8.36 7.42
CA PHE A 153 -39.76 9.47 7.91
C PHE A 153 -40.64 10.02 6.76
N PRO A 154 -41.94 10.28 6.98
CA PRO A 154 -42.76 10.95 5.98
C PRO A 154 -42.31 12.41 5.83
N HIS A 155 -42.17 12.78 4.57
CA HIS A 155 -41.77 14.07 4.04
C HIS A 155 -42.69 15.20 4.54
N HIS A 156 -42.18 16.12 5.36
CA HIS A 156 -42.88 17.37 5.69
C HIS A 156 -42.05 18.59 5.25
N GLN A 157 -42.53 19.18 4.15
CA GLN A 157 -42.54 20.60 3.78
C GLN A 157 -41.28 21.47 4.01
N PHE A 158 -40.71 21.83 2.86
CA PHE A 158 -39.80 22.93 2.59
C PHE A 158 -40.39 24.30 3.01
N VAL A 159 -39.65 25.06 3.83
CA VAL A 159 -39.78 26.52 3.96
C VAL A 159 -38.37 27.11 4.09
N PRO A 160 -37.91 27.95 3.14
CA PRO A 160 -36.64 28.66 3.28
C PRO A 160 -36.89 29.99 4.03
N SER A 161 -36.21 30.20 5.15
CA SER A 161 -36.15 31.51 5.81
C SER A 161 -34.73 32.06 5.69
N GLU A 162 -34.58 33.04 4.82
CA GLU A 162 -33.41 33.90 4.69
C GLU A 162 -33.26 34.75 5.97
N ALA A 163 -32.06 34.75 6.55
CA ALA A 163 -31.37 35.92 7.12
C ALA A 163 -30.37 35.53 8.22
N ALA A 164 -29.31 36.33 8.30
CA ALA A 164 -28.39 36.53 9.44
C ALA A 164 -27.19 35.57 9.59
N ASN A 165 -26.20 35.80 8.72
CA ASN A 165 -24.86 36.29 9.07
C ASN A 165 -24.37 36.21 10.55
N ASN A 166 -23.11 35.76 10.66
CA ASN A 166 -22.07 36.08 11.67
C ASN A 166 -22.09 35.40 13.04
N ILE A 167 -21.17 34.45 13.25
CA ILE A 167 -20.53 34.22 14.57
C ILE A 167 -19.01 33.98 14.37
N PRO A 168 -18.12 34.53 15.24
CA PRO A 168 -16.73 34.85 14.92
C PRO A 168 -15.72 33.71 15.12
N ARG A 169 -14.58 33.83 14.42
CA ARG A 169 -13.33 33.13 14.73
C ARG A 169 -12.86 33.46 16.15
N SER A 170 -12.83 32.45 17.01
CA SER A 170 -12.10 32.48 18.28
C SER A 170 -10.69 31.93 18.07
N SER A 171 -9.70 32.80 18.13
CA SER A 171 -8.28 32.49 18.27
C SER A 171 -7.91 32.38 19.75
N ALA A 172 -7.40 31.23 20.21
CA ALA A 172 -6.45 31.14 21.33
C ALA A 172 -5.83 29.73 21.45
N PRO A 173 -4.62 29.63 22.02
CA PRO A 173 -3.69 28.53 21.81
C PRO A 173 -3.72 27.51 22.95
N GLY A 174 -3.54 26.24 22.63
CA GLY A 174 -3.44 25.19 23.65
C GLY A 174 -3.35 23.85 22.95
N GLY A 175 -2.22 23.17 23.15
CA GLY A 175 -1.82 22.05 22.34
C GLY A 175 -2.57 20.77 22.67
N GLU A 176 -2.87 20.03 21.61
CA GLU A 176 -2.87 18.57 21.65
C GLU A 176 -2.69 18.06 20.23
N SER A 177 -1.47 17.60 19.97
CA SER A 177 -1.10 16.92 18.73
C SER A 177 -1.92 15.64 18.62
N SER A 178 -2.96 15.68 17.79
CA SER A 178 -3.65 14.48 17.30
C SER A 178 -3.26 14.24 15.85
N PHE A 179 -1.94 14.12 15.61
CA PHE A 179 -1.45 13.54 14.37
C PHE A 179 -1.36 12.03 14.53
N MET A 180 -2.20 11.35 13.76
CA MET A 180 -2.33 9.90 13.66
C MET A 180 -0.97 9.19 13.57
N LEU A 181 -0.56 8.54 14.66
CA LEU A 181 0.47 7.51 14.65
C LEU A 181 -0.11 6.24 14.04
N GLY A 182 -0.18 6.22 12.71
CA GLY A 182 -0.76 5.12 11.95
C GLY A 182 0.08 4.76 10.73
N TRP A 183 1.42 4.78 10.84
CA TRP A 183 2.34 4.20 9.86
C TRP A 183 3.57 3.67 10.60
N VAL A 184 3.50 2.42 11.04
CA VAL A 184 4.67 1.59 11.30
C VAL A 184 4.49 0.35 10.45
N LEU A 185 5.37 0.19 9.46
CA LEU A 185 5.67 -1.06 8.76
C LEU A 185 6.65 -1.86 9.61
#